data_AF-A0A7V4NG68-F1
#
_entry.id   AF-A0A7V4NG68-F1
#
_cell.length_a   1.000
_cell.length_b   1.000
_cell.length_c   1.000
_cell.angle_alpha   90.00
_cell.angle_beta   90.00
_cell.angle_gamma   90.00
#
_symmetry.space_group_name_H-M   'P 1'
#
loop_
_entity.id
_entity.type
_entity.pdbx_description
1 polymer ?
#
loop_
_entity_poly.entity_id
_entity_poly.type
_entity_poly.pdbx_seq_one_letter_code
_entity_poly.pdbx_strand_id
1 'polypeptide(L)'
;DLPLLADKVFIKGEILDMRYTKDVPTVIKGQIVKAYSIVGGVTVSVLAQALEHGYVGNVISVKNLDNGSIIKGTVQQDGTVIVLEVK
;
A
#
# COMPACT_ATOMS: atom_id res chain seq x y z
N ASP A 1 1.19 -16.52 -11.50
CA ASP A 1 1.06 -16.80 -10.06
C ASP A 1 1.11 -15.49 -9.29
N LEU A 2 0.08 -15.21 -8.47
CA LEU A 2 0.12 -14.09 -7.53
C LEU A 2 1.00 -14.50 -6.34
N PRO A 3 1.89 -13.63 -5.85
CA PRO A 3 2.73 -13.97 -4.71
C PRO A 3 1.86 -14.09 -3.45
N LEU A 4 2.10 -15.15 -2.67
CA LEU A 4 1.45 -15.43 -1.38
C LEU A 4 2.47 -15.29 -0.25
N LEU A 5 2.01 -14.82 0.89
CA LEU A 5 2.80 -14.64 2.11
C LEU A 5 2.36 -15.69 3.14
N ALA A 6 3.31 -16.47 3.66
CA ALA A 6 3.03 -17.48 4.68
C ALA A 6 2.66 -16.81 6.00
N ASP A 7 1.61 -17.28 6.66
CA ASP A 7 1.19 -16.77 7.98
C ASP A 7 1.78 -17.57 9.15
N LYS A 8 2.47 -18.67 8.86
CA LYS A 8 3.22 -19.50 9.80
C LYS A 8 4.50 -20.04 9.18
N VAL A 9 5.34 -20.62 10.03
CA VAL A 9 6.52 -21.38 9.60
C VAL A 9 6.08 -22.78 9.18
N PHE A 10 6.57 -23.25 8.03
CA PHE A 10 6.37 -24.61 7.53
C PHE A 10 7.64 -25.43 7.71
N ILE A 11 7.49 -26.73 7.91
CA ILE A 11 8.60 -27.68 7.85
C ILE A 11 8.70 -28.32 6.46
N LYS A 12 9.89 -28.80 6.10
CA LYS A 12 10.12 -29.45 4.81
C LYS A 12 9.20 -30.67 4.66
N GLY A 13 8.44 -30.72 3.57
CA GLY A 13 7.52 -31.82 3.26
C GLY A 13 6.10 -31.64 3.83
N GLU A 14 5.85 -30.56 4.57
CA GLU A 14 4.51 -30.20 5.02
C GLU A 14 3.65 -29.71 3.83
N ILE A 15 2.37 -30.06 3.84
CA ILE A 15 1.41 -29.62 2.83
C ILE A 15 1.11 -28.13 3.03
N LEU A 16 1.24 -27.33 1.97
CA LEU A 16 0.82 -25.94 1.97
C LEU A 16 -0.70 -25.85 1.79
N ASP A 17 -1.41 -25.65 2.90
CA ASP A 17 -2.83 -25.30 2.87
C ASP A 17 -2.97 -23.77 2.70
N MET A 18 -3.82 -23.35 1.75
CA MET A 18 -4.12 -21.94 1.47
C MET A 18 -4.61 -21.17 2.70
N ARG A 19 -5.19 -21.86 3.68
CA ARG A 19 -5.60 -21.26 4.97
C ARG A 19 -4.45 -20.63 5.76
N TYR A 20 -3.21 -21.03 5.45
CA TYR A 20 -1.99 -20.53 6.08
C TYR A 20 -1.23 -19.53 5.18
N THR A 21 -1.94 -18.94 4.22
CA THR A 21 -1.38 -17.97 3.28
C THR A 21 -2.22 -16.70 3.27
N LYS A 22 -1.57 -15.58 2.99
CA LYS A 22 -2.18 -14.27 2.85
C LYS A 22 -1.71 -13.63 1.56
N ASP A 23 -2.51 -12.74 1.01
CA ASP A 23 -2.06 -11.92 -0.10
C ASP A 23 -0.89 -11.04 0.34
N VAL A 24 0.04 -10.79 -0.59
CA VAL A 24 1.11 -9.82 -0.36
C VAL A 24 0.51 -8.41 -0.45
N PRO A 25 0.73 -7.53 0.55
CA PRO A 25 0.31 -6.14 0.45
C PRO A 25 0.90 -5.47 -0.79
N THR A 26 0.08 -4.73 -1.54
CA THR A 26 0.51 -3.93 -2.69
C THR A 26 1.46 -2.80 -2.26
N VAL A 27 1.21 -2.25 -1.06
CA VAL A 27 2.05 -1.25 -0.40
C VAL A 27 2.46 -1.77 0.97
N ILE A 28 3.75 -1.68 1.29
CA ILE A 28 4.32 -2.13 2.55
C ILE A 28 4.51 -0.92 3.48
N LYS A 29 4.22 -1.09 4.78
CA LYS A 29 4.54 -0.06 5.78
C LYS A 29 6.01 0.35 5.68
N GLY A 30 6.25 1.66 5.59
CA GLY A 30 7.57 2.27 5.43
C GLY A 30 8.02 2.44 3.98
N GLN A 31 7.32 1.84 3.01
CA GLN A 31 7.60 2.01 1.58
C GLN A 31 7.36 3.46 1.15
N ILE A 32 8.25 3.99 0.30
CA ILE A 32 8.03 5.26 -0.38
C ILE A 32 7.09 5.01 -1.56
N VAL A 33 5.98 5.72 -1.59
CA VAL A 33 4.94 5.66 -2.62
C VAL A 33 4.73 7.04 -3.23
N LYS A 34 4.21 7.06 -4.47
CA LYS A 34 3.72 8.30 -5.09
C LYS A 34 2.27 8.50 -4.70
N ALA A 35 1.98 9.56 -3.96
CA ALA A 35 0.62 10.00 -3.71
C ALA A 35 0.24 11.07 -4.75
N TYR A 36 -0.97 11.00 -5.31
CA TYR A 36 -1.40 11.96 -6.33
C TYR A 36 -2.89 12.29 -6.24
N SER A 37 -3.25 13.44 -6.77
CA SER A 37 -4.63 13.90 -6.95
C SER A 37 -4.82 14.47 -8.34
N ILE A 38 -6.02 14.34 -8.90
CA ILE A 38 -6.40 14.87 -10.20
C ILE A 38 -7.58 15.82 -9.99
N VAL A 39 -7.38 17.11 -10.29
CA VAL A 39 -8.42 18.13 -10.17
C VAL A 39 -8.43 18.97 -11.44
N GLY A 40 -9.55 19.02 -12.15
CA GLY A 40 -9.69 19.82 -13.37
C GLY A 40 -8.70 19.48 -14.49
N GLY A 41 -8.26 18.22 -14.58
CA GLY A 41 -7.25 17.78 -15.56
C GLY A 41 -5.79 18.07 -15.16
N VAL A 42 -5.57 18.69 -13.99
CA VAL A 42 -4.23 18.89 -13.43
C VAL A 42 -3.93 17.75 -12.46
N THR A 43 -2.79 17.10 -12.66
CA THR A 43 -2.27 16.07 -11.75
C THR A 43 -1.22 16.67 -10.83
N VAL A 44 -1.46 16.60 -9.52
CA VAL A 44 -0.49 16.97 -8.49
C VAL A 44 -0.01 15.69 -7.82
N SER A 45 1.30 15.56 -7.59
CA SER A 45 1.86 14.38 -6.93
C SER A 45 2.99 14.72 -5.98
N VAL A 46 3.14 13.91 -4.94
CA VAL A 46 4.19 14.00 -3.92
C VAL A 46 4.74 12.61 -3.62
N LEU A 47 5.97 12.55 -3.10
CA LEU A 47 6.50 11.33 -2.50
C LEU A 47 6.05 11.26 -1.03
N ALA A 48 5.55 10.09 -0.63
CA ALA A 48 5.06 9.86 0.71
C ALA A 48 5.51 8.50 1.25
N GLN A 49 5.69 8.41 2.57
CA GLN A 49 5.99 7.15 3.25
C GLN A 49 4.70 6.50 3.74
N ALA A 50 4.45 5.25 3.36
CA ALA A 50 3.32 4.49 3.86
C ALA A 50 3.43 4.24 5.37
N LEU A 51 2.38 4.53 6.13
CA LEU A 51 2.37 4.32 7.59
C LEU A 51 1.79 2.96 8.00
N GLU A 52 1.16 2.27 7.05
CA GLU A 52 0.54 0.95 7.21
C GLU A 52 0.64 0.14 5.91
N HIS A 53 0.40 -1.17 5.99
CA HIS A 53 0.28 -2.01 4.80
C HIS A 53 -1.03 -1.71 4.07
N GLY A 54 -1.03 -1.78 2.75
CA GLY A 54 -2.22 -1.53 1.94
C GLY A 54 -2.34 -2.50 0.76
N TYR A 55 -3.56 -2.96 0.51
CA TYR A 55 -3.93 -3.70 -0.68
C TYR A 55 -4.67 -2.77 -1.65
N VAL A 56 -4.72 -3.11 -2.94
CA VAL A 56 -5.49 -2.37 -3.95
C VAL A 56 -6.91 -2.08 -3.45
N GLY A 57 -7.32 -0.80 -3.52
CA GLY A 57 -8.63 -0.33 -3.07
C GLY A 57 -8.72 -0.01 -1.56
N ASN A 58 -7.71 -0.34 -0.76
CA ASN A 58 -7.69 0.09 0.64
C ASN A 58 -7.36 1.58 0.76
N VAL A 59 -7.97 2.22 1.76
CA VAL A 59 -7.57 3.56 2.19
C VAL A 59 -6.49 3.43 3.26
N ILE A 60 -5.31 3.98 2.99
CA ILE A 60 -4.18 3.98 3.92
C ILE A 60 -3.74 5.41 4.23
N SER A 61 -3.01 5.55 5.33
CA SER A 61 -2.33 6.79 5.71
C SER A 61 -0.89 6.79 5.19
N VAL A 62 -0.50 7.89 4.55
CA VAL A 62 0.87 8.12 4.07
C VAL A 62 1.38 9.47 4.60
N LYS A 63 2.66 9.56 4.92
CA LYS A 63 3.31 10.79 5.38
C LYS A 63 4.03 11.46 4.22
N ASN A 64 3.65 12.68 3.87
CA ASN A 64 4.35 13.47 2.86
C ASN A 64 5.81 13.71 3.29
N LEU A 65 6.76 13.41 2.41
CA LEU A 65 8.19 13.57 2.68
C LEU A 65 8.65 15.04 2.61
N ASP A 66 7.93 15.89 1.90
CA ASP A 66 8.30 17.30 1.71
C ASP A 66 7.98 18.14 2.95
N ASN A 67 6.81 17.91 3.58
CA ASN A 67 6.29 18.75 4.66
C ASN A 67 5.82 17.98 5.91
N GLY A 68 5.82 16.64 5.87
CA GLY A 68 5.44 15.81 7.01
C GLY A 68 3.93 15.64 7.24
N SER A 69 3.06 16.28 6.45
CA SER A 69 1.60 16.15 6.56
C SER A 69 1.13 14.71 6.36
N ILE A 70 0.02 14.34 6.99
CA ILE A 70 -0.57 13.01 6.84
C ILE A 70 -1.68 13.06 5.79
N ILE A 71 -1.52 12.24 4.77
CA ILE A 71 -2.44 12.14 3.66
C ILE A 71 -3.16 10.80 3.78
N LYS A 72 -4.49 10.81 3.65
CA LYS A 72 -5.27 9.59 3.46
C LYS A 72 -5.57 9.39 1.99
N GLY A 73 -5.39 8.18 1.50
CA GLY A 73 -5.65 7.89 0.10
C GLY A 73 -5.82 6.41 -0.22
N THR A 74 -6.33 6.14 -1.41
CA THR A 74 -6.67 4.80 -1.89
C THR A 74 -5.50 4.19 -2.67
N VAL A 75 -5.05 3.01 -2.27
CA VAL A 75 -3.99 2.26 -2.97
C VAL A 75 -4.47 1.80 -4.33
N GLN A 76 -3.67 2.06 -5.35
CA GLN A 76 -3.91 1.67 -6.73
C GLN A 76 -3.17 0.38 -7.08
N GLN A 77 -3.52 -0.20 -8.22
CA GLN A 77 -2.95 -1.47 -8.70
C GLN A 77 -1.44 -1.41 -8.93
N ASP A 78 -0.90 -0.24 -9.25
CA ASP A 78 0.53 0.02 -9.46
C ASP A 78 1.28 0.43 -8.18
N GLY A 79 0.60 0.40 -7.01
CA GLY A 79 1.17 0.80 -5.72
C GLY A 79 1.20 2.31 -5.46
N THR A 80 0.65 3.12 -6.37
CA THR A 80 0.43 4.55 -6.12
C THR A 80 -0.77 4.77 -5.20
N VAL A 81 -0.92 5.97 -4.65
CA VAL A 81 -1.99 6.32 -3.72
C VAL A 81 -2.77 7.53 -4.23
N ILE A 82 -4.07 7.37 -4.50
CA ILE A 82 -4.96 8.48 -4.85
C ILE A 82 -5.40 9.19 -3.57
N VAL A 83 -5.09 10.48 -3.46
CA VAL A 83 -5.41 11.32 -2.30
C VAL A 83 -6.92 11.50 -2.15
N LEU A 84 -7.43 11.30 -0.93
CA LEU A 84 -8.83 11.58 -0.54
C LEU A 84 -8.92 12.81 0.37
N GLU A 85 -8.04 12.88 1.37
CA GLU A 85 -8.04 13.93 2.40
C GLU A 85 -6.58 14.20 2.83
N VAL A 86 -6.29 15.47 3.15
CA VAL A 86 -5.02 15.88 3.77
C VAL A 86 -5.32 16.38 5.18
N LYS A 87 -4.59 15.88 6.16
CA LYS A 87 -4.67 16.29 7.57
C LYS A 87 -3.42 17.05 8.01
#